data_AF-A0A929SCV6-F1
#
_entry.id   AF-A0A929SCV6-F1
#
_cell.length_a   1.000
_cell.length_b   1.000
_cell.length_c   1.000
_cell.angle_alpha   90.00
_cell.angle_beta   90.00
_cell.angle_gamma   90.00
#
_symmetry.space_group_name_H-M   'P 1'
#
loop_
_entity.id
_entity.type
_entity.pdbx_description
1 polymer ?
#
loop_
_entity_poly.entity_id
_entity_poly.type
_entity_poly.pdbx_seq_one_letter_code
_entity_poly.pdbx_strand_id
1 'polypeptide(L)'
;MEKTLDKLYAIDLLGVLVNARDEGDFQGELLQLYSPEAVPFYSVLDLIKKMESFYDEWDYPQTACRDRSFRKRQKYVYPDRKGKKALIDAARTLEKYPMIEKRGKLATFFVHTKLRQRSSWQGDVYHGETGEVFSFQSVLSLLRIMDKEWNRR
;
A
#
# COMPACT_ATOMS: atom_id res chain seq x y z
N MET A 1 -0.24 21.09 1.81
CA MET A 1 -0.16 19.67 1.42
C MET A 1 1.12 19.01 1.94
N GLU A 2 2.29 19.57 1.66
CA GLU A 2 3.59 19.03 2.13
C GLU A 2 3.65 18.77 3.64
N LYS A 3 3.19 19.70 4.49
CA LYS A 3 3.21 19.52 5.96
C LYS A 3 2.35 18.36 6.50
N THR A 4 1.33 17.94 5.75
CA THR A 4 0.47 16.81 6.14
C THR A 4 1.09 15.48 5.67
N LEU A 5 1.67 15.48 4.47
CA LEU A 5 2.38 14.35 3.87
C LEU A 5 3.75 14.07 4.54
N ASP A 6 4.45 15.10 5.02
CA ASP A 6 5.66 14.98 5.84
C ASP A 6 5.39 14.30 7.19
N LYS A 7 4.18 14.45 7.74
CA LYS A 7 3.76 13.70 8.93
C LYS A 7 3.39 12.25 8.61
N LEU A 8 3.18 11.92 7.32
CA LEU A 8 2.76 10.61 6.84
C LEU A 8 3.92 9.74 6.37
N TYR A 9 5.19 10.11 6.64
CA TYR A 9 6.34 9.22 6.49
C TYR A 9 6.33 8.03 7.47
N ALA A 10 5.21 7.34 7.51
CA ALA A 10 4.99 6.10 8.20
C ALA A 10 5.35 4.97 7.22
N ILE A 11 5.82 3.86 7.78
CA ILE A 11 6.36 2.73 7.02
C ILE A 11 5.29 2.10 6.12
N ASP A 12 4.03 2.24 6.51
CA ASP A 12 2.81 1.74 5.88
C ASP A 12 2.23 2.66 4.79
N LEU A 13 2.96 3.69 4.36
CA LEU A 13 2.58 4.55 3.24
C LEU A 13 3.07 3.97 1.90
N LEU A 14 2.13 3.73 0.99
CA LEU A 14 2.39 3.27 -0.38
C LEU A 14 1.89 4.31 -1.39
N GLY A 15 2.71 4.63 -2.39
CA GLY A 15 2.31 5.45 -3.53
C GLY A 15 1.80 4.58 -4.67
N VAL A 16 0.51 4.70 -5.00
CA VAL A 16 -0.11 4.04 -6.16
C VAL A 16 -0.20 5.06 -7.29
N LEU A 17 0.66 4.91 -8.29
CA LEU A 17 0.64 5.76 -9.49
C LEU A 17 -0.13 5.04 -10.58
N VAL A 18 -1.29 5.59 -10.93
CA VAL A 18 -2.13 5.04 -12.00
C VAL A 18 -1.68 5.64 -13.32
N ASN A 19 -1.21 4.78 -14.23
CA ASN A 19 -0.69 5.18 -15.53
C ASN A 19 -1.71 5.00 -16.65
N ALA A 20 -2.49 3.92 -16.60
CA ALA A 20 -3.49 3.61 -17.60
C ALA A 20 -4.68 2.88 -16.95
N ARG A 21 -5.80 2.89 -17.66
CA ARG A 21 -6.96 2.09 -17.32
C ARG A 21 -7.38 1.34 -18.59
N ASP A 22 -7.41 0.01 -18.51
CA ASP A 22 -7.76 -0.86 -19.64
C ASP A 22 -8.92 -1.76 -19.22
N GLU A 23 -9.97 -1.84 -20.05
CA GLU A 23 -11.21 -2.60 -19.78
C GLU A 23 -11.83 -2.41 -18.37
N GLY A 24 -11.57 -1.28 -17.73
CA GLY A 24 -12.05 -0.97 -16.38
C GLY A 24 -11.05 -1.26 -15.26
N ASP A 25 -9.95 -1.95 -15.55
CA ASP A 25 -8.87 -2.30 -14.62
C ASP A 25 -7.77 -1.23 -14.58
N PHE A 26 -7.23 -0.99 -13.38
CA PHE A 26 -6.14 -0.05 -13.18
C PHE A 26 -4.78 -0.67 -13.44
N GLN A 27 -3.94 0.07 -14.18
CA GLN A 27 -2.56 -0.28 -14.45
C GLN A 27 -1.65 0.87 -14.03
N GLY A 28 -0.48 0.54 -13.50
CA GLY A 28 0.34 1.54 -12.87
C GLY A 28 1.59 1.01 -12.22
N GLU A 29 2.12 1.79 -11.30
CA GLU A 29 3.30 1.47 -10.54
C GLU A 29 3.05 1.73 -9.05
N LEU A 30 3.66 0.90 -8.21
CA LEU A 30 3.69 1.04 -6.76
C LEU A 30 5.04 1.58 -6.35
N LEU A 31 5.04 2.69 -5.61
CA LEU A 31 6.21 3.23 -4.94
C LEU A 31 6.14 2.94 -3.46
N GLN A 32 7.30 2.57 -2.91
CA GLN A 32 7.52 2.49 -1.49
C GLN A 32 8.31 3.71 -1.02
N LEU A 33 8.17 4.06 0.27
CA LEU A 33 8.89 5.20 0.83
C LEU A 33 10.41 4.99 0.92
N TYR A 34 10.84 3.74 1.12
CA TYR A 34 12.26 3.39 1.36
C TYR A 34 12.94 2.69 0.19
N SER A 35 12.21 2.47 -0.91
CA SER A 35 12.78 1.90 -2.12
C SER A 35 12.53 2.83 -3.31
N PRO A 36 13.56 3.20 -4.08
CA PRO A 36 13.38 3.93 -5.33
C PRO A 36 12.79 3.06 -6.43
N GLU A 37 12.71 1.74 -6.22
CA GLU A 37 12.19 0.79 -7.20
C GLU A 37 10.67 0.85 -7.26
N ALA A 38 10.16 1.20 -8.45
CA ALA A 38 8.74 1.21 -8.74
C ALA A 38 8.30 -0.20 -9.18
N VAL A 39 7.34 -0.79 -8.45
CA VAL A 39 6.83 -2.12 -8.78
C VAL A 39 5.61 -1.97 -9.69
N PRO A 40 5.69 -2.37 -10.97
CA PRO A 40 4.57 -2.23 -11.90
C PRO A 40 3.42 -3.14 -11.47
N PHE A 41 2.16 -2.74 -11.70
CA PHE A 41 0.98 -3.60 -11.55
C PHE A 41 0.07 -3.44 -12.76
N TYR A 42 -0.63 -4.53 -13.11
CA TYR A 42 -1.41 -4.61 -14.36
C TYR A 42 -2.92 -4.82 -14.15
N SER A 43 -3.36 -5.01 -12.91
CA SER A 43 -4.78 -5.17 -12.57
C SER A 43 -4.98 -4.81 -11.10
N VAL A 44 -6.23 -4.54 -10.71
CA VAL A 44 -6.62 -4.29 -9.32
C VAL A 44 -6.28 -5.49 -8.41
N LEU A 45 -6.45 -6.71 -8.89
CA LEU A 45 -6.10 -7.90 -8.12
C LEU A 45 -4.58 -8.03 -7.91
N ASP A 46 -3.80 -7.65 -8.92
CA ASP A 46 -2.34 -7.64 -8.84
C ASP A 46 -1.83 -6.56 -7.88
N LEU A 47 -2.46 -5.37 -7.92
CA LEU A 47 -2.25 -4.30 -6.94
C LEU A 47 -2.48 -4.81 -5.51
N ILE A 48 -3.63 -5.45 -5.24
CA ILE A 48 -3.95 -5.97 -3.90
C ILE A 48 -2.91 -7.02 -3.46
N LYS A 49 -2.55 -7.97 -4.33
CA LYS A 49 -1.54 -9.00 -4.01
C LYS A 49 -0.18 -8.40 -3.69
N LYS A 50 0.24 -7.36 -4.43
CA LYS A 50 1.52 -6.68 -4.20
C LYS A 50 1.53 -5.90 -2.89
N MET A 51 0.46 -5.17 -2.60
CA MET A 51 0.30 -4.48 -1.31
C MET A 51 0.29 -5.48 -0.14
N GLU A 52 -0.42 -6.61 -0.28
CA GLU A 52 -0.41 -7.69 0.71
C GLU A 52 0.99 -8.26 0.93
N SER A 53 1.72 -8.53 -0.15
CA SER A 53 3.12 -9.01 -0.08
C SER A 53 4.03 -8.01 0.62
N PHE A 54 3.85 -6.71 0.40
CA PHE A 54 4.62 -5.69 1.10
C PHE A 54 4.31 -5.68 2.59
N TYR A 55 3.04 -5.68 2.98
CA TYR A 55 2.68 -5.72 4.40
C TYR A 55 3.18 -6.99 5.10
N ASP A 56 3.18 -8.12 4.40
CA ASP A 56 3.71 -9.39 4.91
C ASP A 56 5.24 -9.38 5.02
N GLU A 57 5.94 -8.74 4.09
CA GLU A 57 7.40 -8.56 4.13
C GLU A 57 7.83 -7.61 5.27
N TRP A 58 7.05 -6.54 5.47
CA TRP A 58 7.28 -5.53 6.50
C TRP A 58 6.91 -6.06 7.90
N ASP A 59 6.05 -7.09 7.97
CA ASP A 59 5.34 -7.52 9.17
C ASP A 59 4.64 -6.33 9.88
N TYR A 60 4.19 -5.37 9.06
CA TYR A 60 3.53 -4.15 9.49
C TYR A 60 2.60 -3.59 8.40
N PRO A 61 1.35 -3.19 8.73
CA PRO A 61 0.67 -3.42 10.01
C PRO A 61 0.41 -4.91 10.23
N GLN A 62 0.55 -5.35 11.47
CA GLN A 62 0.42 -6.77 11.78
C GLN A 62 -1.03 -7.27 11.58
N THR A 63 -1.18 -8.39 10.87
CA THR A 63 -2.49 -8.98 10.60
C THR A 63 -3.13 -9.51 11.88
N ALA A 64 -4.33 -9.01 12.23
CA ALA A 64 -5.05 -9.47 13.42
C ALA A 64 -5.70 -10.85 13.25
N CYS A 65 -5.90 -11.31 12.01
CA CYS A 65 -6.44 -12.61 11.69
C CYS A 65 -5.31 -13.57 11.27
N ARG A 66 -5.08 -14.61 12.07
CA ARG A 66 -4.16 -15.70 11.70
C ARG A 66 -4.97 -16.82 11.06
N ASP A 67 -4.56 -17.27 9.88
CA ASP A 67 -5.16 -18.45 9.27
C ASP A 67 -5.02 -19.65 10.21
N ARG A 68 -6.17 -20.20 10.63
CA ARG A 68 -6.22 -21.47 11.33
C ARG A 68 -6.24 -22.58 10.29
N SER A 69 -5.30 -23.51 10.38
CA SER A 69 -5.31 -24.72 9.55
C SER A 69 -5.75 -25.92 10.39
N PHE A 70 -6.65 -26.75 9.84
CA PHE A 70 -7.14 -27.98 10.49
C PHE A 70 -6.21 -29.19 10.28
N ARG A 71 -5.32 -29.14 9.29
CA ARG A 71 -4.34 -30.21 9.02
C ARG A 71 -2.96 -29.80 9.54
N LYS A 72 -2.33 -30.65 10.37
CA LYS A 72 -0.87 -30.58 10.63
C LYS A 72 -0.16 -30.76 9.30
N ARG A 73 0.21 -29.67 8.62
CA ARG A 73 1.23 -29.74 7.57
C ARG A 73 2.54 -30.20 8.23
N GLN A 74 3.24 -31.15 7.61
CA GLN A 74 4.68 -31.36 7.84
C GLN A 74 5.31 -29.99 8.04
N LYS A 75 5.94 -29.77 9.22
CA LYS A 75 6.49 -28.49 9.70
C LYS A 75 6.57 -27.46 8.58
N TYR A 76 5.48 -26.75 8.32
CA TYR A 76 5.58 -25.51 7.59
C TYR A 76 6.31 -24.63 8.59
N VAL A 77 7.63 -24.60 8.46
CA VAL A 77 8.43 -23.58 9.11
C VAL A 77 7.87 -22.32 8.49
N TYR A 78 6.96 -21.67 9.22
CA TYR A 78 6.71 -20.26 8.97
C TYR A 78 8.11 -19.67 8.96
N PRO A 79 8.59 -19.11 7.83
CA PRO A 79 9.85 -18.38 7.86
C PRO A 79 9.74 -17.47 9.08
N ASP A 80 10.71 -17.54 9.98
CA ASP A 80 10.68 -16.86 11.28
C ASP A 80 10.10 -15.47 11.02
N ARG A 81 8.82 -15.26 11.38
CA ARG A 81 8.08 -14.02 11.09
C ARG A 81 8.53 -12.95 12.05
N LYS A 82 9.83 -12.88 12.33
CA LYS A 82 10.48 -11.59 12.35
C LYS A 82 10.42 -11.14 10.90
N GLY A 83 9.34 -10.47 10.50
CA GLY A 83 9.40 -9.62 9.31
C GLY A 83 10.73 -8.90 9.35
N LYS A 84 11.40 -8.80 8.20
CA LYS A 84 12.80 -8.35 8.16
C LYS A 84 12.89 -7.13 9.09
N LYS A 85 13.53 -7.29 10.27
CA LYS A 85 13.82 -6.16 11.19
C LYS A 85 14.51 -5.03 10.41
N ALA A 86 15.12 -5.41 9.28
CA ALA A 86 15.61 -4.57 8.22
C ALA A 86 14.73 -3.40 7.80
N LEU A 87 13.39 -3.40 7.83
CA LEU A 87 12.67 -2.18 7.40
C LEU A 87 12.52 -1.14 8.49
N ILE A 88 12.31 -1.53 9.75
CA ILE A 88 12.34 -0.59 10.88
C ILE A 88 13.78 -0.09 11.12
N ASP A 89 14.75 -0.99 10.96
CA ASP A 89 16.19 -0.67 11.07
C ASP A 89 16.68 0.13 9.86
N ALA A 90 16.27 -0.20 8.62
CA ALA A 90 16.64 0.55 7.42
C ALA A 90 15.80 1.82 7.24
N ALA A 91 14.59 1.94 7.78
CA ALA A 91 13.89 3.23 7.88
C ALA A 91 14.68 4.25 8.73
N ARG A 92 15.60 3.78 9.58
CA ARG A 92 16.51 4.60 10.38
C ARG A 92 17.77 5.02 9.59
N THR A 93 18.07 4.39 8.45
CA THR A 93 19.32 4.56 7.69
C THR A 93 19.11 4.99 6.24
N LEU A 94 17.99 4.60 5.61
CA LEU A 94 17.63 4.92 4.24
C LEU A 94 17.03 6.32 4.19
N GLU A 95 17.52 7.12 3.24
CA GLU A 95 16.90 8.38 2.89
C GLU A 95 15.48 8.11 2.38
N LYS A 96 14.53 8.90 2.89
CA LYS A 96 13.14 8.84 2.44
C LYS A 96 13.11 9.25 0.97
N TYR A 97 12.64 8.36 0.11
CA TYR A 97 12.47 8.69 -1.28
C TYR A 97 11.35 9.74 -1.40
N PRO A 98 11.52 10.84 -2.16
CA PRO A 98 10.49 11.87 -2.34
C PRO A 98 9.38 11.34 -3.28
N MET A 99 8.65 10.34 -2.79
CA MET A 99 7.47 9.74 -3.38
C MET A 99 6.42 10.79 -3.75
N ILE A 100 6.36 11.88 -2.99
CA ILE A 100 5.39 12.97 -3.15
C ILE A 100 5.63 13.77 -4.44
N GLU A 101 6.80 13.70 -5.05
CA GLU A 101 7.10 14.40 -6.30
C GLU A 101 6.69 13.61 -7.54
N LYS A 102 6.58 12.28 -7.43
CA LYS A 102 6.14 11.45 -8.55
C LYS A 102 4.63 11.50 -8.70
N ARG A 103 4.19 11.62 -9.95
CA ARG A 103 2.79 11.59 -10.35
C ARG A 103 2.58 10.53 -11.42
N GLY A 104 1.50 9.76 -11.29
CA GLY A 104 1.02 8.86 -12.31
C GLY A 104 0.46 9.64 -13.49
N LYS A 105 0.35 9.00 -14.66
CA LYS A 105 -0.17 9.68 -15.86
C LYS A 105 -1.66 10.04 -15.76
N LEU A 106 -2.45 9.20 -15.08
CA LEU A 106 -3.89 9.41 -14.88
C LEU A 106 -4.19 10.02 -13.52
N ALA A 107 -3.75 9.34 -12.44
CA ALA A 107 -4.01 9.73 -11.07
C ALA A 107 -2.93 9.19 -10.14
N THR A 108 -2.79 9.83 -8.98
CA THR A 108 -1.84 9.40 -7.94
C THR A 108 -2.57 9.27 -6.62
N PHE A 109 -2.46 8.11 -5.97
CA PHE A 109 -3.05 7.85 -4.67
C PHE A 109 -1.98 7.44 -3.67
N PHE A 110 -1.87 8.13 -2.55
CA PHE A 110 -1.04 7.67 -1.45
C PHE A 110 -1.91 6.94 -0.44
N VAL A 111 -1.69 5.64 -0.28
CA VAL A 111 -2.47 4.77 0.59
C VAL A 111 -1.70 4.53 1.87
N HIS A 112 -2.26 5.00 2.98
CA HIS A 112 -1.75 4.78 4.33
C HIS A 112 -2.61 3.74 5.03
N THR A 113 -2.10 2.50 5.13
CA THR A 113 -2.84 1.40 5.74
C THR A 113 -2.51 1.30 7.21
N LYS A 114 -3.43 1.69 8.09
CA LYS A 114 -3.22 1.73 9.54
C LYS A 114 -3.45 0.37 10.21
N LEU A 115 -4.43 -0.39 9.73
CA LEU A 115 -4.88 -1.62 10.37
C LEU A 115 -5.16 -2.71 9.34
N ARG A 116 -4.86 -3.96 9.73
CA ARG A 116 -5.22 -5.17 9.00
C ARG A 116 -6.11 -6.07 9.88
N GLN A 117 -7.37 -5.67 10.02
CA GLN A 117 -8.37 -6.40 10.82
C GLN A 117 -9.49 -6.96 9.95
N ARG A 118 -10.13 -8.05 10.41
CA ARG A 118 -11.30 -8.67 9.76
C ARG A 118 -11.04 -9.09 8.30
N SER A 119 -9.84 -9.58 8.03
CA SER A 119 -9.40 -9.97 6.66
C SER A 119 -9.48 -8.84 5.64
N SER A 120 -9.32 -7.59 6.07
CA SER A 120 -9.34 -6.41 5.21
C SER A 120 -8.40 -5.35 5.75
N TRP A 121 -8.15 -4.32 4.96
CA TRP A 121 -7.33 -3.16 5.33
C TRP A 121 -8.22 -1.98 5.72
N GLN A 122 -7.74 -1.18 6.67
CA GLN A 122 -8.34 0.08 7.07
C GLN A 122 -7.27 1.17 7.15
N GLY A 123 -7.60 2.38 6.71
CA GLY A 123 -6.62 3.45 6.59
C GLY A 123 -7.17 4.69 5.92
N ASP A 124 -6.25 5.50 5.39
CA ASP A 124 -6.56 6.72 4.67
C ASP A 124 -5.89 6.72 3.29
N VAL A 125 -6.54 7.37 2.33
CA VAL A 125 -6.03 7.59 0.98
C VAL A 125 -5.94 9.08 0.75
N TYR A 126 -4.77 9.53 0.30
CA TYR A 126 -4.53 10.90 -0.10
C TYR A 126 -4.52 10.96 -1.62
N HIS A 127 -5.37 11.81 -2.19
CA HIS A 127 -5.36 12.05 -3.62
C HIS A 127 -4.26 13.07 -3.95
N GLY A 128 -3.30 12.67 -4.78
CA GLY A 128 -2.12 13.47 -5.10
C GLY A 128 -2.41 14.71 -5.95
N GLU A 129 -3.52 14.73 -6.68
CA GLU A 129 -3.95 15.86 -7.53
C GLU A 129 -4.82 16.85 -6.76
N THR A 130 -5.91 16.39 -6.13
CA THR A 130 -6.84 17.29 -5.42
C THR A 130 -6.37 17.63 -4.00
N GLY A 131 -5.43 16.86 -3.44
CA GLY A 131 -4.99 16.99 -2.05
C GLY A 131 -6.01 16.52 -1.01
N GLU A 132 -7.13 15.95 -1.45
CA GLU A 132 -8.19 15.45 -0.59
C GLU A 132 -7.79 14.15 0.12
N VAL A 133 -8.40 13.94 1.29
CA VAL A 133 -8.13 12.78 2.14
C VAL A 133 -9.42 11.99 2.31
N PHE A 134 -9.36 10.69 2.04
CA PHE A 134 -10.49 9.78 2.15
C PHE A 134 -10.14 8.61 3.06
N SER A 135 -10.89 8.43 4.14
CA SER A 135 -10.74 7.25 5.00
C SER A 135 -11.46 6.04 4.41
N PHE A 136 -10.83 4.87 4.46
CA PHE A 136 -11.42 3.61 4.05
C PHE A 136 -11.45 2.60 5.20
N GLN A 137 -12.52 1.80 5.24
CA GLN A 137 -12.73 0.76 6.25
C GLN A 137 -12.63 -0.66 5.66
N SER A 138 -12.45 -0.76 4.35
CA SER A 138 -12.21 -2.03 3.68
C SER A 138 -11.45 -1.85 2.37
N VAL A 139 -10.86 -2.93 1.85
CA VAL A 139 -10.23 -2.93 0.51
C VAL A 139 -11.24 -2.53 -0.57
N LEU A 140 -12.49 -3.01 -0.48
CA LEU A 140 -13.54 -2.60 -1.42
C LEU A 140 -13.85 -1.09 -1.33
N SER A 141 -13.88 -0.54 -0.12
CA SER A 141 -14.06 0.90 0.07
C SER A 141 -12.92 1.70 -0.54
N LEU A 142 -11.67 1.23 -0.40
CA LEU A 142 -10.49 1.79 -1.05
C LEU A 142 -10.66 1.80 -2.58
N LEU A 143 -11.04 0.67 -3.18
CA LEU A 143 -11.26 0.59 -4.63
C LEU A 143 -12.37 1.52 -5.13
N ARG A 144 -13.47 1.64 -4.37
CA ARG A 144 -14.56 2.58 -4.70
C ARG A 144 -14.10 4.03 -4.67
N ILE A 145 -13.23 4.40 -3.72
CA ILE A 145 -12.65 5.75 -3.67
C ILE A 145 -11.78 5.96 -4.92
N MET A 146 -10.90 5.01 -5.25
CA MET A 146 -10.07 5.12 -6.45
C MET A 146 -10.90 5.25 -7.74
N ASP A 147 -11.94 4.43 -7.90
CA ASP A 147 -12.83 4.47 -9.07
C ASP A 147 -13.70 5.74 -9.15
N LYS A 148 -13.96 6.41 -8.04
CA LYS A 148 -14.66 7.70 -8.02
C LYS A 148 -13.73 8.87 -8.30
N GLU A 149 -12.50 8.82 -7.79
CA GLU A 149 -11.59 9.96 -7.76
C GLU A 149 -10.54 9.96 -8.89
N TRP A 150 -10.40 8.89 -9.69
CA TRP A 150 -9.35 8.78 -10.73
C TRP A 150 -9.39 9.83 -11.85
N ASN A 151 -10.54 10.47 -12.09
CA ASN A 151 -10.71 11.48 -13.16
C ASN A 151 -11.17 12.84 -12.61
N ARG A 152 -10.98 13.10 -11.32
CA ARG A 152 -11.26 14.41 -10.73
C ARG A 152 -10.02 15.28 -10.82
N ARG A 153 -10.09 16.30 -11.67
CA ARG A 153 -9.09 17.35 -11.86
C ARG A 153 -9.71 18.70 -11.51
#